data_AF-A0A6G6YEQ6-F1
#
_entry.id   AF-A0A6G6YEQ6-F1
#
_cell.length_a   1.000
_cell.length_b   1.000
_cell.length_c   1.000
_cell.angle_alpha   90.00
_cell.angle_beta   90.00
_cell.angle_gamma   90.00
#
_symmetry.space_group_name_H-M   'P 1'
#
loop_
_entity.id
_entity.type
_entity.pdbx_description
1 polymer ?
#
loop_
_entity_poly.entity_id
_entity_poly.type
_entity_poly.pdbx_seq_one_letter_code
_entity_poly.pdbx_strand_id
1 'polypeptide(L)'
;MKDPRQNNIAGKGFDKNPQNINRKGRPRKTYTVINDIFKDKGIQPVSKSEYIELFSRIMNATEAEINTLKSDKNTPLALRIILAELSSKNKNKIIRDLRNFMFGQSQQEIIQTVKARVITQEEIKRYKRILEDEN
;
A
#
# COMPACT_ATOMS: atom_id res chain seq x y z
N MET A 1 -34.64 -11.52 17.91
CA MET A 1 -33.37 -11.92 17.26
C MET A 1 -32.26 -11.78 18.31
N LYS A 2 -31.71 -12.87 18.85
CA LYS A 2 -30.69 -12.82 19.92
C LYS A 2 -29.32 -12.46 19.32
N ASP A 3 -28.57 -11.57 19.95
CA ASP A 3 -27.22 -11.18 19.50
C ASP A 3 -26.32 -12.43 19.48
N PRO A 4 -25.73 -12.81 18.32
CA PRO A 4 -24.92 -14.02 18.19
C PRO A 4 -23.67 -14.03 19.11
N ARG A 5 -23.32 -12.90 19.73
CA ARG A 5 -22.24 -12.82 20.72
C ARG A 5 -22.57 -13.44 22.08
N GLN A 6 -23.85 -13.64 22.42
CA GLN A 6 -24.23 -14.16 23.74
C GLN A 6 -23.97 -15.67 23.91
N ASN A 7 -23.99 -16.44 22.83
CA ASN A 7 -23.85 -17.90 22.90
C ASN A 7 -22.40 -18.37 23.17
N ASN A 8 -21.40 -17.50 23.00
CA ASN A 8 -19.98 -17.85 23.18
C ASN A 8 -19.44 -17.60 24.60
N ILE A 9 -20.28 -17.09 25.52
CA ILE A 9 -19.90 -16.66 26.87
C ILE A 9 -20.43 -17.62 27.94
N ALA A 10 -21.54 -18.30 27.66
CA ALA A 10 -22.20 -19.22 28.59
C ALA A 10 -21.26 -20.38 29.00
N GLY A 11 -21.09 -20.58 30.31
CA GLY A 11 -20.36 -21.71 30.88
C GLY A 11 -18.86 -21.53 31.06
N LYS A 12 -18.29 -20.37 30.70
CA LYS A 12 -16.86 -20.07 30.85
C LYS A 12 -16.50 -19.27 32.12
N GLY A 13 -17.42 -19.18 33.09
CA GLY A 13 -17.19 -18.49 34.37
C GLY A 13 -17.27 -16.96 34.31
N PHE A 14 -17.50 -16.39 33.12
CA PHE A 14 -17.72 -14.95 32.92
C PHE A 14 -19.09 -14.49 33.44
N ASP A 15 -20.02 -15.42 33.63
CA ASP A 15 -21.33 -15.17 34.24
C ASP A 15 -21.19 -14.80 35.74
N LYS A 16 -20.16 -15.34 36.41
CA LYS A 16 -19.86 -15.09 37.84
C LYS A 16 -18.88 -13.93 38.08
N ASN A 17 -18.07 -13.60 37.08
CA ASN A 17 -17.10 -12.50 37.13
C ASN A 17 -17.22 -11.60 35.88
N PRO A 18 -18.33 -10.85 35.75
CA PRO A 18 -18.62 -10.02 34.59
C PRO A 18 -17.58 -8.91 34.34
N GLN A 19 -16.79 -8.55 35.37
CA GLN A 19 -15.66 -7.63 35.31
C GLN A 19 -14.48 -8.13 34.46
N ASN A 20 -14.32 -9.45 34.30
CA ASN A 20 -13.25 -10.04 33.48
C ASN A 20 -13.59 -10.11 31.99
N ILE A 21 -14.80 -9.72 31.59
CA ILE A 21 -15.20 -9.67 30.19
C ILE A 21 -14.61 -8.40 29.58
N ASN A 22 -13.61 -8.54 28.71
CA ASN A 22 -13.23 -7.46 27.81
C ASN A 22 -14.31 -7.26 26.74
N ARG A 23 -15.37 -6.52 27.09
CA ARG A 23 -16.52 -6.22 26.22
C ARG A 23 -16.14 -5.44 24.96
N LYS A 24 -14.99 -4.77 24.97
CA LYS A 24 -14.44 -4.01 23.84
C LYS A 24 -13.63 -4.88 22.87
N GLY A 25 -13.39 -6.16 23.21
CA GLY A 25 -12.58 -7.09 22.44
C GLY A 25 -11.08 -6.76 22.49
N ARG A 26 -10.24 -7.66 21.97
CA ARG A 26 -8.81 -7.36 21.79
C ARG A 26 -8.68 -6.26 20.73
N PRO A 27 -8.04 -5.11 21.03
CA PRO A 27 -7.78 -4.11 20.01
C PRO A 27 -7.05 -4.78 18.85
N ARG A 28 -7.63 -4.74 17.64
CA ARG A 28 -6.96 -5.28 16.46
C ARG A 28 -5.75 -4.38 16.20
N LYS A 29 -4.55 -4.96 16.04
CA LYS A 29 -3.34 -4.25 15.60
C LYS A 29 -3.51 -3.78 14.15
N THR A 30 -4.37 -2.79 13.98
CA THR A 30 -4.79 -2.23 12.69
C THR A 30 -4.06 -0.91 12.47
N TYR A 31 -4.00 -0.48 11.21
CA TYR A 31 -3.46 0.83 10.85
C TYR A 31 -4.14 1.97 11.63
N THR A 32 -5.46 1.89 11.85
CA THR A 32 -6.22 2.86 12.64
C THR A 32 -5.69 3.01 14.06
N VAL A 33 -5.47 1.90 14.78
CA VAL A 33 -4.95 1.94 16.16
C VAL A 33 -3.56 2.56 16.24
N ILE A 34 -2.69 2.29 15.26
CA ILE A 34 -1.35 2.90 15.21
C ILE A 34 -1.43 4.39 14.88
N ASN A 35 -2.33 4.78 13.97
CA ASN A 35 -2.57 6.18 13.63
C ASN A 35 -3.08 6.96 14.84
N ASP A 36 -3.99 6.39 15.63
CA ASP A 36 -4.48 7.01 16.85
C ASP A 36 -3.33 7.21 17.86
N ILE A 37 -2.48 6.19 18.07
CA ILE A 37 -1.29 6.29 18.94
C ILE A 37 -0.34 7.40 18.45
N PHE A 38 -0.13 7.53 17.14
CA PHE A 38 0.75 8.56 16.57
C PHE A 38 0.14 9.95 16.68
N LYS A 39 -1.17 10.07 16.46
CA LYS A 39 -1.91 11.30 16.65
C LYS A 39 -1.84 11.78 18.10
N ASP A 40 -2.00 10.88 19.07
CA ASP A 40 -1.89 11.18 20.51
C ASP A 40 -0.46 11.62 20.90
N LYS A 41 0.55 11.15 20.16
CA LYS A 41 1.95 11.61 20.28
C LYS A 41 2.24 12.90 19.52
N GLY A 42 1.24 13.52 18.89
CA GLY A 42 1.39 14.74 18.11
C GLY A 42 2.03 14.54 16.73
N ILE A 43 2.23 13.31 16.28
CA ILE A 43 2.82 13.00 14.98
C ILE A 43 1.73 13.17 13.92
N GLN A 44 1.88 14.20 13.09
CA GLN A 44 0.94 14.51 12.02
C GLN A 44 1.23 13.68 10.76
N PRO A 45 0.21 13.33 9.98
CA PRO A 45 0.40 12.72 8.67
C PRO A 45 1.07 13.73 7.72
N VAL A 46 1.97 13.23 6.88
CA VAL A 46 2.61 14.05 5.83
C VAL A 46 1.62 14.23 4.68
N SER A 47 1.36 15.47 4.29
CA SER A 47 0.54 15.76 3.11
C SER A 47 1.31 15.50 1.80
N LYS A 48 0.58 15.28 0.71
CA LYS A 48 1.20 15.09 -0.62
C LYS A 48 2.06 16.30 -1.02
N SER A 49 1.60 17.52 -0.74
CA SER A 49 2.32 18.75 -1.06
C SER A 49 3.62 18.88 -0.27
N GLU A 50 3.60 18.64 1.04
CA GLU A 50 4.80 18.68 1.88
C GLU A 50 5.80 17.60 1.45
N TYR A 51 5.32 16.42 1.09
CA TYR A 51 6.16 15.35 0.57
C TYR A 51 6.88 15.76 -0.72
N ILE A 52 6.14 16.33 -1.68
CA ILE A 52 6.71 16.82 -2.95
C ILE A 52 7.71 17.95 -2.69
N GLU A 53 7.39 18.88 -1.81
CA GLU A 53 8.27 20.00 -1.47
C GLU A 53 9.57 19.51 -0.83
N LEU A 54 9.49 18.60 0.15
CA LEU A 54 10.64 18.01 0.81
C LEU A 54 11.60 17.38 -0.21
N PHE A 55 11.08 16.53 -1.10
CA PHE A 55 11.90 15.89 -2.12
C PHE A 55 12.50 16.88 -3.11
N SER A 56 11.75 17.93 -3.49
CA SER A 56 12.26 19.01 -4.32
C SER A 56 13.44 19.74 -3.66
N ARG A 57 13.39 19.94 -2.34
CA ARG A 57 14.49 20.52 -1.57
C ARG A 57 15.68 19.57 -1.45
N ILE A 58 15.44 18.29 -1.18
CA ILE A 58 16.49 17.25 -1.10
C ILE A 58 17.29 17.17 -2.40
N MET A 59 16.63 17.29 -3.57
CA MET A 59 17.31 17.27 -4.87
C MET A 59 18.27 18.46 -5.06
N ASN A 60 18.11 19.54 -4.30
CA ASN A 60 18.99 20.71 -4.32
C ASN A 60 19.99 20.73 -3.15
N ALA A 61 19.92 19.77 -2.23
CA ALA A 61 20.81 19.72 -1.07
C ALA A 61 22.18 19.13 -1.42
N THR A 62 23.21 19.58 -0.72
CA THR A 62 24.58 19.08 -0.83
C THR A 62 24.74 17.72 -0.13
N GLU A 63 25.76 16.96 -0.51
CA GLU A 63 26.08 15.69 0.12
C GLU A 63 26.32 15.83 1.64
N ALA A 64 26.98 16.91 2.06
CA ALA A 64 27.24 17.18 3.47
C ALA A 64 25.94 17.36 4.27
N GLU A 65 24.98 18.15 3.75
CA GLU A 65 23.69 18.38 4.39
C GLU A 65 22.88 17.07 4.50
N ILE A 66 22.87 16.26 3.44
CA ILE A 66 22.20 14.96 3.45
C ILE A 66 22.82 14.01 4.49
N ASN A 67 24.15 13.96 4.58
CA ASN A 67 24.84 13.11 5.55
C ASN A 67 24.59 13.56 7.00
N THR A 68 24.49 14.85 7.26
CA THR A 68 24.08 15.40 8.56
C THR A 68 22.68 14.92 8.94
N LEU A 69 21.69 15.09 8.05
CA LEU A 69 20.31 14.68 8.30
C LEU A 69 20.17 13.16 8.49
N LYS A 70 20.93 12.37 7.71
CA LYS A 70 20.94 10.91 7.78
C LYS A 70 21.51 10.37 9.10
N SER A 71 22.52 11.05 9.65
CA SER A 71 23.23 10.63 10.86
C SER A 71 22.55 11.11 12.15
N ASP A 72 21.78 12.19 12.10
CA ASP A 72 21.05 12.72 13.25
C ASP A 72 19.97 11.72 13.75
N LYS A 73 19.98 11.46 15.06
CA LYS A 73 19.02 10.57 15.73
C LYS A 73 17.67 11.24 15.98
N ASN A 74 17.62 12.57 15.94
CA ASN A 74 16.38 13.33 16.09
C ASN A 74 15.58 13.40 14.77
N THR A 75 16.25 13.20 13.63
CA THR A 75 15.55 13.07 12.34
C THR A 75 14.64 11.84 12.35
N PRO A 76 13.37 11.98 11.91
CA PRO A 76 12.46 10.85 11.79
C PRO A 76 13.06 9.68 10.99
N LEU A 77 12.93 8.47 11.53
CA LEU A 77 13.57 7.27 10.95
C LEU A 77 13.19 7.06 9.47
N ALA A 78 11.92 7.29 9.11
CA ALA A 78 11.47 7.16 7.73
C ALA A 78 12.23 8.10 6.78
N LEU A 79 12.48 9.34 7.20
CA LEU A 79 13.27 10.30 6.43
C LEU A 79 14.74 9.85 6.30
N ARG A 80 15.33 9.34 7.38
CA ARG A 80 16.71 8.82 7.34
C ARG A 80 16.88 7.65 6.37
N ILE A 81 15.89 6.74 6.31
CA ILE A 81 15.88 5.62 5.37
C ILE A 81 15.79 6.13 3.93
N ILE A 82 14.86 7.06 3.65
CA ILE A 82 14.72 7.69 2.34
C ILE A 82 16.05 8.32 1.88
N LEU A 83 16.68 9.10 2.75
CA LEU A 83 17.96 9.76 2.46
C LEU A 83 19.09 8.75 2.23
N ALA A 84 19.12 7.65 2.97
CA ALA A 84 20.10 6.58 2.75
C ALA A 84 19.87 5.88 1.40
N GLU A 85 18.63 5.67 1.00
CA GLU A 85 18.28 5.02 -0.26
C GLU A 85 18.66 5.87 -1.49
N LEU A 86 18.61 7.20 -1.38
CA LEU A 86 19.12 8.12 -2.41
C LEU A 86 20.64 8.01 -2.62
N SER A 87 21.38 7.52 -1.63
CA SER A 87 22.81 7.20 -1.74
C SER A 87 23.08 5.76 -2.19
N SER A 88 22.04 4.96 -2.46
CA SER A 88 22.18 3.53 -2.81
C SER A 88 22.50 3.29 -4.29
N LYS A 89 22.76 2.02 -4.64
CA LYS A 89 22.94 1.57 -6.03
C LYS A 89 21.69 1.80 -6.90
N ASN A 90 20.50 1.89 -6.29
CA ASN A 90 19.23 2.07 -7.00
C ASN A 90 18.85 3.54 -7.21
N LYS A 91 19.71 4.49 -6.84
CA LYS A 91 19.44 5.94 -6.89
C LYS A 91 18.85 6.43 -8.21
N ASN A 92 19.34 5.92 -9.35
CA ASN A 92 18.88 6.37 -10.67
C ASN A 92 17.41 6.01 -10.94
N LYS A 93 16.97 4.83 -10.48
CA LYS A 93 15.58 4.40 -10.60
C LYS A 93 14.70 5.27 -9.70
N ILE A 94 15.14 5.50 -8.47
CA ILE A 94 14.38 6.28 -7.48
C ILE A 94 14.21 7.73 -7.93
N ILE A 95 15.28 8.36 -8.42
CA ILE A 95 15.23 9.73 -8.96
C ILE A 95 14.27 9.79 -10.15
N ARG A 96 14.27 8.77 -11.02
CA ARG A 96 13.35 8.70 -12.16
C ARG A 96 11.90 8.56 -11.73
N ASP A 97 11.61 7.64 -10.82
CA ASP A 97 10.26 7.40 -10.31
C ASP A 97 9.73 8.64 -9.58
N LEU A 98 10.58 9.29 -8.77
CA LEU A 98 10.26 10.53 -8.09
C LEU A 98 9.99 11.68 -9.07
N ARG A 99 10.84 11.86 -10.08
CA ARG A 99 10.62 12.86 -11.14
C ARG A 99 9.29 12.60 -11.86
N ASN A 100 9.00 11.35 -12.21
CA ASN A 100 7.76 10.97 -12.87
C ASN A 100 6.53 11.21 -11.98
N PHE A 101 6.66 11.02 -10.66
CA PHE A 101 5.60 11.36 -9.70
C PHE A 101 5.36 12.86 -9.60
N MET A 102 6.42 13.69 -9.60
CA MET A 102 6.32 15.14 -9.43
C MET A 102 5.86 15.88 -10.70
N PHE A 103 6.41 15.49 -11.86
CA PHE A 103 6.21 16.20 -13.12
C PHE A 103 5.38 15.42 -14.14
N GLY A 104 4.95 14.22 -13.79
CA GLY A 104 4.33 13.28 -14.71
C GLY A 104 5.36 12.50 -15.53
N GLN A 105 4.92 11.37 -16.08
CA GLN A 105 5.67 10.60 -17.05
C GLN A 105 5.08 10.85 -18.43
N SER A 106 5.92 10.94 -19.47
CA SER A 106 5.44 10.90 -20.85
C SER A 106 4.65 9.61 -21.09
N GLN A 107 3.47 9.72 -21.70
CA GLN A 107 2.66 8.56 -22.05
C GLN A 107 3.43 7.71 -23.07
N GLN A 108 3.72 6.46 -22.73
CA GLN A 108 4.24 5.50 -23.70
C GLN A 108 3.04 4.89 -24.44
N GLU A 109 2.94 5.15 -25.74
CA GLU A 109 2.01 4.44 -26.59
C GLU A 109 2.40 2.96 -26.65
N ILE A 110 1.54 2.09 -26.14
CA ILE A 110 1.69 0.64 -26.28
C ILE A 110 0.94 0.24 -27.55
N ILE A 111 1.67 0.10 -28.66
CA ILE A 111 1.12 -0.47 -29.90
C ILE A 111 1.09 -2.00 -29.73
N GLN A 112 -0.05 -2.55 -29.30
CA GLN A 112 -0.23 -4.00 -29.21
C GLN A 112 -0.82 -4.55 -30.52
N THR A 113 0.04 -5.17 -31.34
CA THR A 113 -0.42 -5.88 -32.54
C THR A 113 -1.00 -7.24 -32.13
N VAL A 114 -2.32 -7.30 -31.92
CA VAL A 114 -3.01 -8.55 -31.63
C VAL A 114 -3.21 -9.32 -32.94
N LYS A 115 -2.47 -10.43 -33.13
CA LYS A 115 -2.81 -11.44 -34.14
C LYS A 115 -3.99 -12.27 -33.63
N ALA A 116 -5.19 -11.71 -33.69
CA ALA A 116 -6.39 -12.48 -33.42
C ALA A 116 -6.54 -13.54 -34.51
N ARG A 117 -6.46 -14.82 -34.15
CA ARG A 117 -6.85 -15.90 -35.05
C ARG A 117 -8.35 -15.80 -35.27
N VAL A 118 -8.76 -15.34 -36.45
CA VAL A 118 -10.15 -15.39 -36.88
C VAL A 118 -10.48 -16.84 -37.16
N ILE A 119 -11.45 -17.40 -36.43
CA ILE A 119 -11.96 -18.75 -36.68
C ILE A 119 -12.62 -18.75 -38.06
N THR A 120 -12.25 -19.70 -38.92
CA THR A 120 -12.80 -19.77 -40.28
C THR A 120 -14.23 -20.30 -40.27
N GLN A 121 -15.01 -20.03 -41.31
CA GLN A 121 -16.38 -20.56 -41.40
C GLN A 121 -16.44 -22.09 -41.38
N GLU A 122 -15.39 -22.77 -41.84
CA GLU A 122 -15.27 -24.23 -41.80
C GLU A 122 -15.09 -24.74 -40.37
N GLU A 123 -14.26 -24.07 -39.57
CA GLU A 123 -14.08 -24.38 -38.15
C GLU A 123 -15.37 -24.15 -37.36
N ILE A 124 -16.11 -23.08 -37.66
CA ILE A 124 -17.43 -22.81 -37.06
C ILE A 124 -18.40 -23.95 -37.38
N LYS A 125 -18.46 -24.40 -38.65
CA LYS A 125 -19.32 -25.53 -39.05
C LYS A 125 -18.92 -26.83 -38.34
N ARG A 126 -17.62 -27.07 -38.18
CA ARG A 126 -17.10 -28.23 -37.45
C ARG A 126 -17.52 -28.20 -35.97
N TYR A 127 -17.37 -27.07 -35.30
CA TYR A 127 -17.76 -26.95 -33.89
C TYR A 127 -19.26 -27.06 -33.68
N LYS A 128 -20.07 -26.50 -34.60
CA LYS A 128 -21.53 -26.70 -34.57
C LYS A 128 -21.92 -28.17 -34.64
N ARG A 129 -21.31 -28.93 -35.57
CA ARG A 129 -21.58 -30.36 -35.72
C ARG A 129 -21.22 -31.15 -34.45
N ILE A 130 -20.05 -30.86 -33.86
CA ILE A 130 -19.63 -31.52 -32.61
C ILE A 130 -20.61 -31.23 -31.46
N LEU A 131 -21.13 -30.01 -31.36
CA LEU A 131 -22.10 -29.63 -30.32
C LEU A 131 -23.52 -30.16 -30.58
N GLU A 132 -23.86 -30.42 -31.84
CA GLU A 132 -25.13 -31.03 -32.25
C GLU A 132 -25.12 -32.55 -32.03
N ASP A 133 -23.96 -33.20 -32.16
CA ASP A 133 -23.78 -34.66 -31.97
C ASP A 133 -23.64 -35.07 -30.48
N GLU A 134 -23.48 -34.12 -29.55
CA GLU A 134 -23.40 -34.36 -28.09
C GLU A 134 -24.75 -34.23 -27.35
N ASN A 135 -25.86 -34.01 -28.06
CA ASN A 135 -27.25 -34.07 -27.54
C ASN A 135 -28.04 -35.25 -28.13
#